data_AF-A0AAU1TAZ0-F1
#
_entry.id   AF-A0AAU1TAZ0-F1
#
_cell.length_a   1.000
_cell.length_b   1.000
_cell.length_c   1.000
_cell.angle_alpha   90.00
_cell.angle_beta   90.00
_cell.angle_gamma   90.00
#
_symmetry.space_group_name_H-M   'P 1'
#
loop_
_entity.id
_entity.type
_entity.pdbx_description
1 polymer ?
#
loop_
_entity_poly.entity_id
_entity_poly.type
_entity_poly.pdbx_seq_one_letter_code
_entity_poly.pdbx_strand_id
1 'polypeptide(L)'
;MPGVTPDSLESLVDAPLLADLMPWSVAPLRLGRAWPLAPDQASLKARWSAFVKAEAAERESLLEPSRARTLRTAVAQLPGRRTPTDDLTHAEGPCPEPVRVLHAPFDEQWLIPDHRLIDAARPELWRVADESQLFLVEQGFVPGAGGPAVLACAILPEGRSPAGRPGRIRPLYRRPEGREPNVTPGLLTELSGRFGHGVGARDLLAWTLAVARPSPQGPRVPLTDDAGVWASGTALGERILWLLRRGGEGDRPKLPGGRRPYVRAPLPDRPTELLYDREEEALLVGDGRISPVPAEAWDFQVSGVRVIEQWFARRTAAAEPGTLAGIRSSAWPQSWTSELLEIVTVLALLAELRARQEELLTDAASLITATDLRGARVLPPAPATRRPASVLDHHEEGPGGQFALL
;
A
#
# COMPACT_ATOMS: atom_id res chain seq x y z
N MET A 1 13.39 -27.06 -18.67
CA MET A 1 13.34 -27.23 -17.20
C MET A 1 14.74 -27.59 -16.71
N PRO A 2 15.65 -26.63 -16.51
CA PRO A 2 16.84 -26.90 -15.70
C PRO A 2 16.35 -27.15 -14.26
N GLY A 3 16.76 -28.29 -13.68
CA GLY A 3 16.30 -28.73 -12.38
C GLY A 3 16.86 -27.86 -11.26
N VAL A 4 15.97 -27.31 -10.45
CA VAL A 4 16.29 -26.73 -9.14
C VAL A 4 16.91 -27.84 -8.29
N THR A 5 18.17 -27.70 -7.89
CA THR A 5 18.88 -28.71 -7.08
C THR A 5 18.28 -28.81 -5.67
N PRO A 6 18.37 -29.95 -4.98
CA PRO A 6 17.81 -30.11 -3.63
C PRO A 6 18.26 -29.02 -2.63
N ASP A 7 19.54 -28.61 -2.68
CA ASP A 7 20.11 -27.55 -1.84
C ASP A 7 19.49 -26.16 -2.10
N SER A 8 19.06 -25.90 -3.35
CA SER A 8 18.39 -24.64 -3.71
C SER A 8 16.95 -24.57 -3.19
N LEU A 9 16.27 -25.72 -2.98
CA LEU A 9 14.96 -25.76 -2.32
C LEU A 9 15.08 -25.56 -0.80
N GLU A 10 16.08 -26.15 -0.15
CA GLU A 10 16.33 -25.96 1.28
C GLU A 10 16.78 -24.54 1.62
N SER A 11 17.65 -23.94 0.80
CA SER A 11 18.10 -22.54 0.98
C SER A 11 16.98 -21.52 0.73
N LEU A 12 16.03 -21.79 -0.17
CA LEU A 12 14.80 -20.98 -0.28
C LEU A 12 13.91 -21.09 0.97
N VAL A 13 13.93 -22.24 1.65
CA VAL A 13 13.24 -22.45 2.94
C VAL A 13 13.99 -21.78 4.10
N ASP A 14 15.32 -21.66 4.07
CA ASP A 14 16.11 -20.89 5.06
C ASP A 14 16.35 -19.42 4.66
N ALA A 15 15.73 -18.94 3.57
CA ALA A 15 15.80 -17.53 3.19
C ALA A 15 15.26 -16.63 4.32
N PRO A 16 15.93 -15.50 4.64
CA PRO A 16 15.54 -14.65 5.77
C PRO A 16 14.12 -14.10 5.61
N LEU A 17 13.43 -13.96 6.74
CA LEU A 17 12.12 -13.32 6.76
C LEU A 17 12.30 -11.81 6.55
N LEU A 18 11.35 -11.19 5.84
CA LEU A 18 11.29 -9.73 5.73
C LEU A 18 11.20 -9.05 7.10
N ALA A 19 10.59 -9.72 8.08
CA ALA A 19 10.53 -9.28 9.48
C ALA A 19 11.89 -9.20 10.18
N ASP A 20 12.88 -9.92 9.66
CA ASP A 20 14.25 -9.92 10.15
C ASP A 20 15.15 -8.99 9.34
N LEU A 21 14.78 -8.60 8.12
CA LEU A 21 15.53 -7.63 7.30
C LEU A 21 15.08 -6.19 7.56
N MET A 22 13.77 -5.95 7.70
CA MET A 22 13.15 -4.65 7.94
C MET A 22 12.34 -4.66 9.25
N PRO A 23 12.98 -4.61 10.42
CA PRO A 23 12.39 -5.06 11.68
C PRO A 23 11.18 -4.25 12.20
N TRP A 24 11.13 -2.95 11.94
CA TRP A 24 9.97 -2.14 12.32
C TRP A 24 8.80 -2.42 11.37
N SER A 25 7.65 -2.79 11.96
CA SER A 25 6.40 -2.93 11.24
C SER A 25 5.26 -2.35 12.05
N VAL A 26 4.24 -1.88 11.34
CA VAL A 26 3.04 -1.31 11.91
C VAL A 26 1.84 -2.11 11.41
N ALA A 27 0.88 -2.36 12.30
CA ALA A 27 -0.38 -2.98 11.93
C ALA A 27 -1.21 -2.03 11.04
N PRO A 28 -2.07 -2.56 10.16
CA PRO A 28 -2.92 -1.75 9.30
C PRO A 28 -3.71 -0.67 10.06
N LEU A 29 -4.02 0.43 9.38
CA LEU A 29 -4.99 1.41 9.84
C LEU A 29 -6.35 0.75 9.99
N ARG A 30 -7.17 1.29 10.88
CA ARG A 30 -8.58 0.92 11.01
C ARG A 30 -9.38 2.20 11.09
N LEU A 31 -10.18 2.47 10.05
CA LEU A 31 -11.08 3.62 10.04
C LEU A 31 -12.21 3.42 11.06
N GLY A 32 -12.79 2.20 11.09
CA GLY A 32 -13.91 1.86 11.98
C GLY A 32 -15.29 2.20 11.41
N ARG A 33 -15.29 2.99 10.34
CA ARG A 33 -16.45 3.54 9.62
C ARG A 33 -16.03 3.82 8.18
N ALA A 34 -16.97 3.77 7.25
CA ALA A 34 -16.64 3.88 5.82
C ALA A 34 -16.57 5.33 5.33
N TRP A 35 -17.35 6.22 5.93
CA TRP A 35 -17.59 7.55 5.37
C TRP A 35 -16.41 8.53 5.36
N PRO A 36 -15.36 8.44 6.23
CA PRO A 36 -14.18 9.29 6.14
C PRO A 36 -13.30 9.01 4.91
N LEU A 37 -13.57 7.95 4.15
CA LEU A 37 -12.85 7.55 2.95
C LEU A 37 -13.77 7.57 1.71
N ALA A 38 -13.29 8.09 0.58
CA ALA A 38 -14.03 8.03 -0.68
C ALA A 38 -13.09 8.08 -1.91
N PRO A 39 -13.55 7.58 -3.07
CA PRO A 39 -12.81 7.71 -4.33
C PRO A 39 -12.66 9.17 -4.83
N ASP A 40 -13.46 10.10 -4.31
CA ASP A 40 -13.44 11.52 -4.71
C ASP A 40 -13.55 12.46 -3.49
N GLN A 41 -12.90 13.63 -3.56
CA GLN A 41 -12.92 14.61 -2.47
C GLN A 41 -14.28 15.26 -2.26
N ALA A 42 -15.08 15.43 -3.32
CA ALA A 42 -16.34 16.15 -3.27
C ALA A 42 -17.33 15.42 -2.34
N SER A 43 -17.38 14.08 -2.44
CA SER A 43 -18.11 13.21 -1.53
C SER A 43 -17.68 13.42 -0.09
N LEU A 44 -16.38 13.48 0.22
CA LEU A 44 -15.90 13.71 1.59
C LEU A 44 -16.29 15.08 2.14
N LYS A 45 -16.17 16.13 1.32
CA LYS A 45 -16.55 17.50 1.70
C LYS A 45 -18.06 17.60 1.93
N ALA A 46 -18.88 16.93 1.11
CA ALA A 46 -20.32 16.84 1.29
C ALA A 46 -20.72 16.04 2.55
N ARG A 47 -20.06 14.90 2.81
CA ARG A 47 -20.25 14.09 4.02
C ARG A 47 -19.96 14.87 5.29
N TRP A 48 -18.81 15.52 5.33
CA TRP A 48 -18.46 16.38 6.46
C TRP A 48 -19.47 17.50 6.66
N SER A 49 -19.88 18.18 5.57
CA SER A 49 -20.91 19.22 5.67
C SER A 49 -22.24 18.69 6.21
N ALA A 50 -22.66 17.48 5.85
CA ALA A 50 -23.86 16.87 6.39
C ALA A 50 -23.68 16.55 7.89
N PHE A 51 -22.52 15.99 8.27
CA PHE A 51 -22.18 15.66 9.65
C PHE A 51 -22.21 16.88 10.60
N VAL A 52 -21.57 17.99 10.22
CA VAL A 52 -21.50 19.19 11.09
C VAL A 52 -22.80 20.00 11.10
N LYS A 53 -23.70 19.79 10.14
CA LYS A 53 -25.04 20.42 10.11
C LYS A 53 -26.10 19.60 10.84
N ALA A 54 -25.84 18.33 11.09
CA ALA A 54 -26.77 17.46 11.81
C ALA A 54 -26.91 17.91 13.27
N GLU A 55 -28.13 17.79 13.80
CA GLU A 55 -28.43 18.00 15.21
C GLU A 55 -27.73 16.95 16.09
N ALA A 56 -27.56 17.23 17.38
CA ALA A 56 -26.72 16.40 18.26
C ALA A 56 -27.09 14.90 18.26
N ALA A 57 -28.39 14.57 18.30
CA ALA A 57 -28.86 13.18 18.29
C ALA A 57 -28.61 12.48 16.94
N GLU A 58 -28.82 13.18 15.82
CA GLU A 58 -28.59 12.64 14.48
C GLU A 58 -27.08 12.49 14.21
N ARG A 59 -26.27 13.46 14.65
CA ARG A 59 -24.82 13.44 14.53
C ARG A 59 -24.20 12.21 15.17
N GLU A 60 -24.73 11.75 16.31
CA GLU A 60 -24.23 10.54 16.96
C GLU A 60 -24.47 9.31 16.09
N SER A 61 -25.65 9.19 15.50
CA SER A 61 -25.96 8.11 14.55
C SER A 61 -25.08 8.18 13.30
N LEU A 62 -24.94 9.36 12.70
CA LEU A 62 -24.11 9.58 11.49
C LEU A 62 -22.62 9.33 11.71
N LEU A 63 -22.11 9.51 12.94
CA LEU A 63 -20.71 9.20 13.24
C LEU A 63 -20.41 7.71 13.05
N GLU A 64 -21.38 6.82 13.30
CA GLU A 64 -21.16 5.39 13.48
C GLU A 64 -20.15 5.15 14.64
N PRO A 65 -20.56 5.36 15.91
CA PRO A 65 -19.64 5.29 17.04
C PRO A 65 -19.11 3.87 17.22
N SER A 66 -17.83 3.79 17.54
CA SER A 66 -17.14 2.54 17.86
C SER A 66 -16.65 2.58 19.31
N ARG A 67 -16.15 1.45 19.82
CA ARG A 67 -15.46 1.42 21.12
C ARG A 67 -14.27 2.39 21.21
N ALA A 68 -13.69 2.76 20.07
CA ALA A 68 -12.48 3.57 20.01
C ALA A 68 -12.79 5.05 19.73
N ARG A 69 -13.90 5.35 19.04
CA ARG A 69 -14.25 6.69 18.59
C ARG A 69 -15.74 6.95 18.74
N THR A 70 -16.06 7.88 19.61
CA THR A 70 -17.40 8.43 19.86
C THR A 70 -17.38 9.94 19.66
N LEU A 71 -18.55 10.59 19.69
CA LEU A 71 -18.61 12.05 19.60
C LEU A 71 -17.83 12.74 20.73
N ARG A 72 -17.71 12.10 21.89
CA ARG A 72 -17.04 12.62 23.10
C ARG A 72 -15.54 12.28 23.15
N THR A 73 -15.00 11.68 22.10
CA THR A 73 -13.58 11.27 22.05
C THR A 73 -12.70 12.43 21.63
N ALA A 74 -11.95 12.98 22.58
CA ALA A 74 -10.84 13.90 22.31
C ALA A 74 -9.53 13.10 22.08
N VAL A 75 -8.76 13.47 21.07
CA VAL A 75 -7.49 12.81 20.72
C VAL A 75 -6.47 13.84 20.23
N ALA A 76 -5.19 13.49 20.36
CA ALA A 76 -4.11 14.28 19.80
C ALA A 76 -4.26 14.42 18.27
N GLN A 77 -3.69 15.50 17.73
CA GLN A 77 -3.63 15.72 16.29
C GLN A 77 -2.91 14.57 15.59
N LEU A 78 -3.32 14.28 14.36
CA LEU A 78 -2.49 13.44 13.52
C LEU A 78 -1.20 14.19 13.19
N PRO A 79 -0.03 13.54 13.31
CA PRO A 79 1.25 14.17 12.98
C PRO A 79 1.23 14.75 11.57
N GLY A 80 1.69 16.00 11.42
CA GLY A 80 1.68 16.73 10.16
C GLY A 80 0.30 17.21 9.68
N ARG A 81 -0.75 17.09 10.52
CA ARG A 81 -2.12 17.54 10.21
C ARG A 81 -2.56 18.63 11.17
N ARG A 82 -3.34 19.56 10.65
CA ARG A 82 -3.96 20.65 11.42
C ARG A 82 -5.45 20.34 11.56
N THR A 83 -5.81 19.60 12.60
CA THR A 83 -7.20 19.23 12.89
C THR A 83 -7.51 19.51 14.36
N PRO A 84 -8.75 19.88 14.71
CA PRO A 84 -9.11 20.08 16.12
C PRO A 84 -8.90 18.81 16.96
N THR A 85 -8.49 18.99 18.22
CA THR A 85 -8.26 17.89 19.19
C THR A 85 -9.42 17.67 20.15
N ASP A 86 -10.33 18.64 20.23
CA ASP A 86 -11.56 18.55 21.02
C ASP A 86 -12.52 17.52 20.42
N ASP A 87 -13.50 17.10 21.22
CA ASP A 87 -14.49 16.14 20.78
C ASP A 87 -15.36 16.66 19.61
N LEU A 88 -16.11 15.77 18.95
CA LEU A 88 -16.93 16.09 17.78
C LEU A 88 -18.34 16.58 18.13
N THR A 89 -18.66 16.79 19.41
CA THR A 89 -20.03 17.13 19.83
C THR A 89 -20.48 18.48 19.32
N HIS A 90 -19.54 19.43 19.28
CA HIS A 90 -19.70 20.74 18.68
C HIS A 90 -18.75 20.86 17.48
N ALA A 91 -18.66 19.81 16.64
CA ALA A 91 -17.86 19.88 15.42
C ALA A 91 -18.44 20.94 14.48
N GLU A 92 -17.60 21.89 14.07
CA GLU A 92 -17.96 22.98 13.18
C GLU A 92 -16.88 23.18 12.10
N GLY A 93 -17.16 24.09 11.16
CA GLY A 93 -16.18 24.54 10.18
C GLY A 93 -16.02 23.62 8.97
N PRO A 94 -15.09 23.97 8.07
CA PRO A 94 -14.90 23.26 6.82
C PRO A 94 -14.32 21.86 7.04
N CYS A 95 -14.52 20.99 6.06
CA CYS A 95 -13.89 19.67 6.04
C CYS A 95 -12.37 19.83 6.07
N PRO A 96 -11.64 19.13 6.96
CA PRO A 96 -10.19 19.03 6.86
C PRO A 96 -9.78 18.60 5.46
N GLU A 97 -8.74 19.22 4.89
CA GLU A 97 -8.38 18.97 3.50
C GLU A 97 -8.07 17.48 3.30
N PRO A 98 -8.85 16.77 2.44
CA PRO A 98 -8.66 15.35 2.26
C PRO A 98 -7.28 15.02 1.69
N VAL A 99 -6.68 13.95 2.17
CA VAL A 99 -5.35 13.49 1.74
C VAL A 99 -5.46 12.19 0.94
N ARG A 100 -4.54 12.01 0.00
CA ARG A 100 -4.41 10.74 -0.73
C ARG A 100 -3.87 9.65 0.17
N VAL A 101 -4.50 8.48 0.14
CA VAL A 101 -4.06 7.27 0.82
C VAL A 101 -4.21 6.07 -0.12
N LEU A 102 -3.39 5.04 0.09
CA LEU A 102 -3.55 3.77 -0.60
C LEU A 102 -4.50 2.90 0.23
N HIS A 103 -5.80 2.89 -0.14
CA HIS A 103 -6.82 2.12 0.57
C HIS A 103 -6.62 0.61 0.39
N ALA A 104 -6.26 0.20 -0.83
CA ALA A 104 -5.96 -1.19 -1.16
C ALA A 104 -4.93 -1.24 -2.30
N PRO A 105 -4.41 -2.43 -2.67
CA PRO A 105 -3.52 -2.57 -3.81
C PRO A 105 -4.06 -1.84 -5.05
N PHE A 106 -3.27 -0.88 -5.56
CA PHE A 106 -3.59 -0.04 -6.71
C PHE A 106 -4.83 0.84 -6.59
N ASP A 107 -5.48 0.91 -5.43
CA ASP A 107 -6.67 1.73 -5.20
C ASP A 107 -6.35 2.89 -4.27
N GLU A 108 -5.96 3.99 -4.90
CA GLU A 108 -5.70 5.23 -4.20
C GLU A 108 -6.99 6.04 -4.05
N GLN A 109 -7.31 6.40 -2.81
CA GLN A 109 -8.52 7.13 -2.47
C GLN A 109 -8.21 8.37 -1.63
N TRP A 110 -9.24 9.12 -1.27
CA TRP A 110 -9.14 10.28 -0.39
C TRP A 110 -9.62 9.92 1.01
N LEU A 111 -8.94 10.44 2.02
CA LEU A 111 -9.26 10.28 3.44
C LEU A 111 -9.37 11.65 4.11
N ILE A 112 -10.38 11.87 4.96
CA ILE A 112 -10.40 12.99 5.90
C ILE A 112 -9.39 12.68 7.02
N PRO A 113 -8.25 13.40 7.12
CA PRO A 113 -7.17 13.06 8.04
C PRO A 113 -7.45 13.58 9.45
N ASP A 114 -8.61 13.25 10.01
CA ASP A 114 -9.01 13.62 11.37
C ASP A 114 -8.94 12.40 12.29
N HIS A 115 -8.08 12.47 13.32
CA HIS A 115 -7.86 11.35 14.24
C HIS A 115 -9.13 10.91 14.96
N ARG A 116 -10.08 11.82 15.17
CA ARG A 116 -11.37 11.56 15.83
C ARG A 116 -12.27 10.66 14.99
N LEU A 117 -12.03 10.59 13.68
CA LEU A 117 -12.78 9.74 12.75
C LEU A 117 -12.16 8.36 12.52
N ILE A 118 -10.98 8.08 13.09
CA ILE A 118 -10.18 6.88 12.75
C ILE A 118 -9.90 6.05 14.01
N ASP A 119 -10.50 4.85 14.11
CA ASP A 119 -10.36 3.94 15.26
C ASP A 119 -8.90 3.63 15.64
N ALA A 120 -8.04 3.36 14.65
CA ALA A 120 -6.63 3.10 14.84
C ALA A 120 -5.83 3.77 13.73
N ALA A 121 -5.41 5.01 13.97
CA ALA A 121 -4.81 5.84 12.94
C ALA A 121 -3.31 5.62 12.73
N ARG A 122 -2.63 4.92 13.64
CA ARG A 122 -1.17 4.67 13.59
C ARG A 122 -0.34 5.95 13.43
N PRO A 123 -0.40 6.91 14.38
CA PRO A 123 0.33 8.19 14.30
C PRO A 123 1.81 8.05 13.92
N GLU A 124 2.47 6.96 14.32
CA GLU A 124 3.84 6.63 13.96
C GLU A 124 4.09 6.54 12.44
N LEU A 125 3.10 6.16 11.63
CA LEU A 125 3.21 6.18 10.17
C LEU A 125 3.05 7.59 9.61
N TRP A 126 2.18 8.41 10.19
CA TRP A 126 1.98 9.80 9.78
C TRP A 126 3.23 10.65 10.05
N ARG A 127 3.92 10.41 11.17
CA ARG A 127 5.17 11.13 11.50
C ARG A 127 6.23 11.01 10.42
N VAL A 128 6.34 9.83 9.81
CA VAL A 128 7.37 9.53 8.82
C VAL A 128 6.85 9.60 7.39
N ALA A 129 5.61 10.05 7.17
CA ALA A 129 4.96 10.14 5.86
C ALA A 129 5.28 11.48 5.18
N ASP A 130 6.51 11.61 4.70
CA ASP A 130 6.96 12.73 3.87
C ASP A 130 7.35 12.26 2.44
N GLU A 131 7.83 13.19 1.62
CA GLU A 131 8.19 12.94 0.21
C GLU A 131 9.33 11.93 0.02
N SER A 132 10.17 11.73 1.04
CA SER A 132 11.29 10.78 1.01
C SER A 132 10.87 9.35 1.36
N GLN A 133 9.66 9.18 1.93
CA GLN A 133 9.23 7.90 2.48
C GLN A 133 8.69 6.95 1.41
N LEU A 134 9.02 5.67 1.59
CA LEU A 134 8.39 4.56 0.91
C LEU A 134 7.86 3.58 1.94
N PHE A 135 6.66 3.07 1.73
CA PHE A 135 6.05 2.05 2.58
C PHE A 135 6.00 0.74 1.83
N LEU A 136 6.64 -0.29 2.38
CA LEU A 136 6.50 -1.67 1.93
C LEU A 136 5.34 -2.33 2.69
N VAL A 137 4.33 -2.77 1.95
CA VAL A 137 3.10 -3.39 2.47
C VAL A 137 3.16 -4.89 2.21
N GLU A 138 3.29 -5.65 3.29
CA GLU A 138 3.16 -7.11 3.26
C GLU A 138 1.72 -7.51 2.95
N GLN A 139 1.57 -8.38 1.95
CA GLN A 139 0.27 -8.93 1.61
C GLN A 139 -0.03 -10.11 2.53
N GLY A 140 -1.28 -10.18 3.01
CA GLY A 140 -1.71 -11.28 3.87
C GLY A 140 -1.55 -12.63 3.14
N PHE A 141 -0.86 -13.58 3.78
CA PHE A 141 -0.64 -14.91 3.20
C PHE A 141 -1.96 -15.67 3.05
N VAL A 142 -2.27 -16.05 1.80
CA VAL A 142 -3.40 -16.91 1.43
C VAL A 142 -2.83 -18.13 0.70
N PRO A 143 -2.99 -19.36 1.25
CA PRO A 143 -2.48 -20.57 0.61
C PRO A 143 -2.98 -20.71 -0.83
N GLY A 144 -2.05 -20.97 -1.77
CA GLY A 144 -2.37 -21.16 -3.19
C GLY A 144 -2.77 -19.89 -3.95
N ALA A 145 -2.89 -18.74 -3.29
CA ALA A 145 -3.12 -17.48 -3.97
C ALA A 145 -1.84 -17.02 -4.68
N GLY A 146 -1.97 -16.70 -5.96
CA GLY A 146 -0.92 -16.02 -6.72
C GLY A 146 -0.80 -14.54 -6.36
N GLY A 147 0.22 -13.91 -6.92
CA GLY A 147 0.45 -12.47 -6.79
C GLY A 147 1.65 -12.11 -5.91
N PRO A 148 1.91 -10.81 -5.73
CA PRO A 148 3.09 -10.32 -5.04
C PRO A 148 3.00 -10.55 -3.52
N ALA A 149 4.12 -10.93 -2.90
CA ALA A 149 4.23 -11.05 -1.44
C ALA A 149 4.18 -9.68 -0.73
N VAL A 150 4.66 -8.65 -1.43
CA VAL A 150 4.80 -7.28 -0.95
C VAL A 150 4.50 -6.29 -2.07
N LEU A 151 4.01 -5.11 -1.71
CA LEU A 151 3.84 -3.97 -2.61
C LEU A 151 4.49 -2.75 -1.96
N ALA A 152 5.01 -1.81 -2.75
CA ALA A 152 5.51 -0.53 -2.25
C ALA A 152 4.63 0.64 -2.70
N CYS A 153 4.58 1.69 -1.89
CA CYS A 153 3.89 2.94 -2.22
C CYS A 153 4.58 4.15 -1.56
N ALA A 154 4.37 5.34 -2.12
CA ALA A 154 4.92 6.60 -1.61
C ALA A 154 3.87 7.46 -0.87
N ILE A 155 2.63 6.96 -0.75
CA ILE A 155 1.56 7.58 0.03
C ILE A 155 1.19 6.65 1.18
N LEU A 156 0.57 7.18 2.24
CA LEU A 156 0.21 6.40 3.41
C LEU A 156 -0.73 5.23 3.04
N PRO A 157 -0.34 3.96 3.30
CA PRO A 157 -1.21 2.82 3.04
C PRO A 157 -2.12 2.53 4.22
N GLU A 158 -3.37 2.13 3.95
CA GLU A 158 -4.21 1.51 4.98
C GLU A 158 -3.63 0.16 5.42
N GLY A 159 -3.04 -0.60 4.48
CA GLY A 159 -2.27 -1.83 4.74
C GLY A 159 -3.08 -3.10 4.96
N ARG A 160 -4.41 -3.06 4.80
CA ARG A 160 -5.28 -4.24 4.91
C ARG A 160 -5.19 -5.09 3.64
N SER A 161 -5.01 -6.41 3.79
CA SER A 161 -5.09 -7.32 2.64
C SER A 161 -6.52 -7.34 2.09
N PRO A 162 -6.69 -7.37 0.76
CA PRO A 162 -7.98 -7.63 0.12
C PRO A 162 -8.71 -8.87 0.65
N ALA A 163 -7.98 -9.90 1.07
CA ALA A 163 -8.54 -11.15 1.59
C ALA A 163 -8.85 -11.12 3.11
N GLY A 164 -8.85 -9.95 3.73
CA GLY A 164 -9.21 -9.77 5.15
C GLY A 164 -8.16 -10.21 6.16
N ARG A 165 -7.08 -10.89 5.75
CA ARG A 165 -5.94 -11.21 6.63
C ARG A 165 -5.07 -9.97 6.87
N PRO A 166 -4.70 -9.63 8.12
CA PRO A 166 -3.97 -8.40 8.37
C PRO A 166 -2.54 -8.50 7.83
N GLY A 167 -2.21 -7.64 6.86
CA GLY A 167 -0.85 -7.40 6.40
C GLY A 167 -0.01 -6.64 7.43
N ARG A 168 1.16 -6.16 7.01
CA ARG A 168 2.02 -5.25 7.80
C ARG A 168 2.53 -4.14 6.92
N ILE A 169 2.65 -2.95 7.49
CA ILE A 169 3.25 -1.79 6.84
C ILE A 169 4.66 -1.65 7.40
N ARG A 170 5.67 -1.61 6.53
CA ARG A 170 7.08 -1.38 6.88
C ARG A 170 7.55 -0.10 6.20
N PRO A 171 7.63 1.02 6.93
CA PRO A 171 8.27 2.22 6.41
C PRO A 171 9.72 1.92 6.06
N LEU A 172 10.25 2.52 4.98
CA LEU A 172 11.65 2.37 4.59
C LEU A 172 12.58 3.11 5.56
N TYR A 173 12.12 4.23 6.11
CA TYR A 173 12.87 5.08 7.03
C TYR A 173 12.15 5.24 8.37
N ARG A 174 12.90 5.14 9.48
CA ARG A 174 12.39 5.27 10.86
C ARG A 174 12.25 6.71 11.32
N ARG A 175 12.84 7.66 10.59
CA ARG A 175 12.73 9.10 10.80
C ARG A 175 12.30 9.80 9.51
N PRO A 176 11.73 11.02 9.62
CA PRO A 176 11.51 11.90 8.48
C PRO A 176 12.80 12.19 7.69
N GLU A 177 12.64 12.71 6.48
CA GLU A 177 13.71 13.15 5.57
C GLU A 177 14.66 12.02 5.14
N GLY A 178 14.15 10.79 5.07
CA GLY A 178 14.91 9.63 4.59
C GLY A 178 15.98 9.17 5.57
N ARG A 179 15.85 9.53 6.85
CA ARG A 179 16.85 9.26 7.87
C ARG A 179 16.59 7.94 8.58
N GLU A 180 17.68 7.31 9.01
CA GLU A 180 17.65 6.08 9.81
C GLU A 180 16.82 4.95 9.16
N PRO A 181 17.37 4.25 8.15
CA PRO A 181 16.66 3.16 7.49
C PRO A 181 16.07 2.14 8.47
N ASN A 182 14.88 1.65 8.14
CA ASN A 182 14.26 0.48 8.76
C ASN A 182 14.89 -0.80 8.20
N VAL A 183 16.17 -0.97 8.48
CA VAL A 183 16.96 -2.13 8.08
C VAL A 183 17.70 -2.64 9.30
N THR A 184 17.82 -3.96 9.40
CA THR A 184 18.58 -4.59 10.48
C THR A 184 20.02 -4.08 10.51
N PRO A 185 20.51 -3.59 11.67
CA PRO A 185 21.87 -3.07 11.80
C PRO A 185 22.90 -4.08 11.32
N GLY A 186 23.90 -3.62 10.56
CA GLY A 186 24.94 -4.46 9.98
C GLY A 186 24.58 -5.13 8.66
N LEU A 187 23.29 -5.27 8.31
CA LEU A 187 22.88 -5.95 7.07
C LEU A 187 23.41 -5.23 5.81
N LEU A 188 23.23 -3.92 5.71
CA LEU A 188 23.70 -3.15 4.55
C LEU A 188 25.23 -3.17 4.44
N THR A 189 25.93 -3.16 5.58
CA THR A 189 27.39 -3.27 5.63
C THR A 189 27.86 -4.65 5.16
N GLU A 190 27.21 -5.71 5.63
CA GLU A 190 27.50 -7.10 5.23
C GLU A 190 27.31 -7.27 3.71
N LEU A 191 26.19 -6.80 3.17
CA LEU A 191 25.93 -6.85 1.72
C LEU A 191 26.92 -5.99 0.92
N SER A 192 27.27 -4.80 1.42
CA SER A 192 28.26 -3.94 0.76
C SER A 192 29.64 -4.59 0.70
N GLY A 193 30.05 -5.24 1.79
CA GLY A 193 31.32 -5.97 1.85
C GLY A 193 31.36 -7.15 0.89
N ARG A 194 30.25 -7.86 0.72
CA ARG A 194 30.12 -8.98 -0.22
C ARG A 194 30.17 -8.53 -1.69
N PHE A 195 29.44 -7.47 -2.04
CA PHE A 195 29.35 -7.03 -3.44
C PHE A 195 30.48 -6.08 -3.86
N GLY A 196 31.28 -5.58 -2.92
CA GLY A 196 32.40 -4.66 -3.20
C GLY A 196 31.95 -3.24 -3.59
N HIS A 197 30.69 -2.89 -3.36
CA HIS A 197 30.14 -1.54 -3.58
C HIS A 197 29.13 -1.18 -2.48
N GLY A 198 28.80 0.11 -2.36
CA GLY A 198 27.81 0.55 -1.37
C GLY A 198 26.40 0.00 -1.68
N VAL A 199 25.73 -0.52 -0.66
CA VAL A 199 24.34 -1.00 -0.71
C VAL A 199 23.48 -0.13 0.22
N GLY A 200 22.48 0.52 -0.34
CA GLY A 200 21.54 1.37 0.38
C GLY A 200 20.23 0.67 0.75
N ALA A 201 19.42 1.36 1.57
CA ALA A 201 18.10 0.87 1.96
C ALA A 201 17.15 0.71 0.76
N ARG A 202 17.27 1.61 -0.22
CA ARG A 202 16.48 1.56 -1.45
C ARG A 202 16.85 0.35 -2.31
N ASP A 203 18.14 -0.01 -2.39
CA ASP A 203 18.58 -1.22 -3.10
C ASP A 203 17.97 -2.47 -2.46
N LEU A 204 17.98 -2.54 -1.12
CA LEU A 204 17.33 -3.64 -0.41
C LEU A 204 15.80 -3.68 -0.65
N LEU A 205 15.13 -2.53 -0.68
CA LEU A 205 13.71 -2.44 -1.03
C LEU A 205 13.45 -2.95 -2.46
N ALA A 206 14.24 -2.50 -3.43
CA ALA A 206 14.14 -2.91 -4.82
C ALA A 206 14.36 -4.42 -4.96
N TRP A 207 15.45 -4.94 -4.40
CA TRP A 207 15.71 -6.39 -4.34
C TRP A 207 14.50 -7.13 -3.75
N THR A 208 13.99 -6.69 -2.61
CA THR A 208 12.82 -7.29 -1.94
C THR A 208 11.60 -7.33 -2.84
N LEU A 209 11.30 -6.26 -3.60
CA LEU A 209 10.19 -6.23 -4.55
C LEU A 209 10.37 -7.26 -5.68
N ALA A 210 11.59 -7.50 -6.12
CA ALA A 210 11.88 -8.46 -7.18
C ALA A 210 11.76 -9.91 -6.70
N VAL A 211 12.26 -10.24 -5.51
CA VAL A 211 12.48 -11.64 -5.09
C VAL A 211 11.58 -12.13 -3.96
N ALA A 212 10.86 -11.26 -3.24
CA ALA A 212 10.09 -11.71 -2.09
C ALA A 212 9.05 -12.77 -2.46
N ARG A 213 8.87 -13.77 -1.58
CA ARG A 213 7.91 -14.85 -1.74
C ARG A 213 6.99 -14.96 -0.54
N PRO A 214 5.68 -15.20 -0.76
CA PRO A 214 4.72 -15.31 0.32
C PRO A 214 4.97 -16.62 1.10
N SER A 215 4.94 -16.57 2.43
CA SER A 215 5.01 -17.76 3.28
C SER A 215 4.11 -17.63 4.51
N PRO A 216 3.72 -18.74 5.17
CA PRO A 216 2.86 -18.70 6.35
C PRO A 216 3.42 -17.85 7.51
N GLN A 217 4.75 -17.75 7.64
CA GLN A 217 5.43 -16.99 8.69
C GLN A 217 5.64 -15.51 8.34
N GLY A 218 5.27 -15.09 7.12
CA GLY A 218 5.55 -13.78 6.54
C GLY A 218 6.37 -13.89 5.26
N PRO A 219 6.54 -12.81 4.48
CA PRO A 219 7.34 -12.86 3.26
C PRO A 219 8.78 -13.29 3.54
N ARG A 220 9.31 -14.23 2.73
CA ARG A 220 10.73 -14.57 2.69
C ARG A 220 11.41 -13.79 1.59
N VAL A 221 12.66 -13.39 1.82
CA VAL A 221 13.47 -12.62 0.87
C VAL A 221 14.75 -13.41 0.59
N PRO A 222 14.81 -14.21 -0.47
CA PRO A 222 16.04 -14.87 -0.89
C PRO A 222 17.10 -13.81 -1.20
N LEU A 223 18.21 -13.82 -0.47
CA LEU A 223 19.33 -12.91 -0.71
C LEU A 223 20.38 -13.68 -1.51
N THR A 224 20.92 -13.10 -2.58
CA THR A 224 22.02 -13.71 -3.34
C THR A 224 23.37 -13.27 -2.79
N ASP A 225 24.39 -14.11 -2.94
CA ASP A 225 25.80 -13.73 -2.72
C ASP A 225 26.50 -13.25 -4.00
N ASP A 226 25.85 -13.34 -5.17
CA ASP A 226 26.39 -12.90 -6.46
C ASP A 226 26.04 -11.42 -6.74
N ALA A 227 27.08 -10.60 -6.94
CA ALA A 227 26.92 -9.17 -7.19
C ALA A 227 26.22 -8.84 -8.52
N GLY A 228 26.38 -9.68 -9.54
CA GLY A 228 25.73 -9.52 -10.86
C GLY A 228 24.24 -9.85 -10.80
N VAL A 229 23.89 -10.92 -10.08
CA VAL A 229 22.48 -11.26 -9.80
C VAL A 229 21.85 -10.15 -8.95
N TRP A 230 22.54 -9.66 -7.91
CA TRP A 230 22.09 -8.53 -7.10
C TRP A 230 21.79 -7.28 -7.94
N ALA A 231 22.71 -6.89 -8.81
CA ALA A 231 22.53 -5.74 -9.71
C ALA A 231 21.32 -5.92 -10.65
N SER A 232 21.14 -7.13 -11.20
CA SER A 232 20.01 -7.45 -12.09
C SER A 232 18.68 -7.41 -11.33
N GLY A 233 18.65 -7.95 -10.11
CA GLY A 233 17.45 -7.99 -9.27
C GLY A 233 17.06 -6.62 -8.71
N THR A 234 18.03 -5.80 -8.32
CA THR A 234 17.79 -4.41 -7.90
C THR A 234 17.27 -3.57 -9.06
N ALA A 235 17.81 -3.70 -10.28
CA ALA A 235 17.29 -3.02 -11.46
C ALA A 235 15.85 -3.44 -11.80
N LEU A 236 15.52 -4.74 -11.69
CA LEU A 236 14.16 -5.24 -11.85
C LEU A 236 13.23 -4.70 -10.76
N GLY A 237 13.70 -4.67 -9.51
CA GLY A 237 13.01 -4.12 -8.36
C GLY A 237 12.68 -2.64 -8.49
N GLU A 238 13.62 -1.84 -8.99
CA GLU A 238 13.40 -0.41 -9.28
C GLU A 238 12.36 -0.22 -10.38
N ARG A 239 12.37 -1.09 -11.41
CA ARG A 239 11.33 -1.08 -12.44
C ARG A 239 9.95 -1.39 -11.86
N ILE A 240 9.85 -2.37 -10.95
CA ILE A 240 8.61 -2.69 -10.23
C ILE A 240 8.18 -1.50 -9.37
N LEU A 241 9.09 -0.91 -8.59
CA LEU A 241 8.80 0.26 -7.75
C LEU A 241 8.27 1.44 -8.57
N TRP A 242 8.86 1.71 -9.73
CA TRP A 242 8.41 2.76 -10.64
C TRP A 242 6.99 2.50 -11.16
N LEU A 243 6.66 1.25 -11.51
CA LEU A 243 5.30 0.85 -11.90
C LEU A 243 4.30 1.00 -10.76
N LEU A 244 4.66 0.58 -9.54
CA LEU A 244 3.81 0.69 -8.35
C LEU A 244 3.54 2.14 -7.96
N ARG A 245 4.45 3.05 -8.28
CA ARG A 245 4.28 4.51 -8.15
C ARG A 245 3.63 5.17 -9.37
N ARG A 246 3.14 4.37 -10.33
CA ARG A 246 2.48 4.82 -11.57
C ARG A 246 3.31 5.84 -12.36
N GLY A 247 4.64 5.68 -12.37
CA GLY A 247 5.57 6.60 -13.04
C GLY A 247 6.22 7.65 -12.14
N GLY A 248 5.64 7.93 -10.95
CA GLY A 248 6.18 8.90 -10.00
C GLY A 248 6.44 10.27 -10.64
N GLU A 249 7.62 10.84 -10.38
CA GLU A 249 8.10 12.09 -11.01
C GLU A 249 8.64 11.91 -12.43
N GLY A 250 8.71 10.67 -12.92
CA GLY A 250 9.16 10.36 -14.27
C GLY A 250 8.01 10.24 -15.26
N ASP A 251 8.29 9.61 -16.40
CA ASP A 251 7.27 9.33 -17.41
C ASP A 251 6.19 8.39 -16.88
N ARG A 252 4.95 8.61 -17.31
CA ARG A 252 3.86 7.65 -17.04
C ARG A 252 4.11 6.32 -17.76
N PRO A 253 3.81 5.18 -17.13
CA PRO A 253 3.86 3.89 -17.79
C PRO A 253 3.01 3.84 -19.05
N LYS A 254 3.54 3.23 -20.10
CA LYS A 254 2.87 3.05 -21.39
C LYS A 254 3.11 1.61 -21.86
N LEU A 255 2.06 0.95 -22.31
CA LEU A 255 2.20 -0.35 -22.95
C LEU A 255 2.95 -0.20 -24.30
N PRO A 256 3.91 -1.10 -24.59
CA PRO A 256 4.63 -1.08 -25.86
C PRO A 256 3.73 -1.48 -27.03
N GLY A 257 4.23 -1.30 -28.26
CA GLY A 257 3.59 -1.84 -29.46
C GLY A 257 2.22 -1.27 -29.81
N GLY A 258 1.90 -0.04 -29.39
CA GLY A 258 0.62 0.61 -29.70
C GLY A 258 -0.58 0.03 -28.93
N ARG A 259 -0.35 -0.83 -27.92
CA ARG A 259 -1.39 -1.51 -27.13
C ARG A 259 -1.93 -0.65 -25.99
N ARG A 260 -1.92 0.68 -26.12
CA ARG A 260 -2.44 1.56 -25.06
C ARG A 260 -3.95 1.29 -24.89
N PRO A 261 -4.45 1.09 -23.65
CA PRO A 261 -5.89 0.90 -23.43
C PRO A 261 -6.64 2.20 -23.75
N TYR A 262 -7.76 2.08 -24.47
CA TYR A 262 -8.62 3.21 -24.82
C TYR A 262 -10.10 2.85 -24.67
N VAL A 263 -10.92 3.86 -24.40
CA VAL A 263 -12.38 3.74 -24.42
C VAL A 263 -12.84 3.59 -25.88
N ARG A 264 -13.35 2.41 -26.23
CA ARG A 264 -13.87 2.08 -27.57
C ARG A 264 -15.37 2.35 -27.67
N ALA A 265 -16.09 2.16 -26.57
CA ALA A 265 -17.48 2.58 -26.41
C ALA A 265 -17.61 3.36 -25.09
N PRO A 266 -18.31 4.52 -25.07
CA PRO A 266 -18.45 5.35 -23.88
C PRO A 266 -18.94 4.56 -22.68
N LEU A 267 -18.36 4.83 -21.51
CA LEU A 267 -18.83 4.25 -20.25
C LEU A 267 -20.13 4.95 -19.84
N PRO A 268 -21.15 4.20 -19.37
CA PRO A 268 -22.38 4.81 -18.88
C PRO A 268 -22.12 5.63 -17.62
N ASP A 269 -23.00 6.57 -17.30
CA ASP A 269 -22.87 7.43 -16.10
C ASP A 269 -22.92 6.63 -14.79
N ARG A 270 -23.52 5.44 -14.79
CA ARG A 270 -23.66 4.59 -13.61
C ARG A 270 -23.49 3.12 -13.98
N PRO A 271 -22.26 2.67 -14.25
CA PRO A 271 -22.02 1.26 -14.56
C PRO A 271 -22.26 0.43 -13.29
N THR A 272 -23.01 -0.67 -13.43
CA THR A 272 -23.28 -1.61 -12.33
C THR A 272 -22.61 -2.96 -12.53
N GLU A 273 -22.19 -3.26 -13.76
CA GLU A 273 -21.62 -4.54 -14.16
C GLU A 273 -20.23 -4.34 -14.76
N LEU A 274 -19.35 -5.31 -14.49
CA LEU A 274 -18.01 -5.39 -15.04
C LEU A 274 -17.77 -6.81 -15.54
N LEU A 275 -17.54 -6.95 -16.84
CA LEU A 275 -17.20 -8.23 -17.46
C LEU A 275 -15.90 -8.08 -18.26
N TYR A 276 -15.28 -9.22 -18.57
CA TYR A 276 -14.08 -9.26 -19.39
C TYR A 276 -14.26 -10.27 -20.53
N ASP A 277 -14.13 -9.76 -21.75
CA ASP A 277 -14.05 -10.56 -22.96
C ASP A 277 -12.59 -10.87 -23.26
N ARG A 278 -12.25 -12.16 -23.19
CA ARG A 278 -10.87 -12.64 -23.29
C ARG A 278 -10.40 -12.81 -24.73
N GLU A 279 -11.33 -13.07 -25.66
CA GLU A 279 -11.01 -13.20 -27.09
C GLU A 279 -10.73 -11.81 -27.67
N GLU A 280 -11.52 -10.82 -27.26
CA GLU A 280 -11.43 -9.45 -27.72
C GLU A 280 -10.47 -8.56 -26.91
N GLU A 281 -9.87 -9.12 -25.84
CA GLU A 281 -9.09 -8.40 -24.84
C GLU A 281 -9.79 -7.09 -24.42
N ALA A 282 -11.03 -7.21 -23.98
CA ALA A 282 -11.90 -6.05 -23.73
C ALA A 282 -12.54 -6.11 -22.35
N LEU A 283 -12.43 -5.00 -21.63
CA LEU A 283 -13.19 -4.78 -20.40
C LEU A 283 -14.53 -4.14 -20.77
N LEU A 284 -15.62 -4.82 -20.42
CA LEU A 284 -16.99 -4.38 -20.63
C LEU A 284 -17.49 -3.73 -19.33
N VAL A 285 -17.85 -2.46 -19.40
CA VAL A 285 -18.21 -1.64 -18.23
C VAL A 285 -19.65 -1.14 -18.44
N GLY A 286 -20.63 -1.91 -17.96
CA GLY A 286 -22.02 -1.79 -18.44
C GLY A 286 -22.05 -1.90 -19.98
N ASP A 287 -22.68 -0.93 -20.64
CA ASP A 287 -22.72 -0.83 -22.11
C ASP A 287 -21.43 -0.25 -22.74
N GLY A 288 -20.46 0.14 -21.92
CA GLY A 288 -19.18 0.70 -22.34
C GLY A 288 -18.12 -0.36 -22.59
N ARG A 289 -17.04 0.03 -23.28
CA ARG A 289 -15.95 -0.87 -23.64
C ARG A 289 -14.58 -0.20 -23.60
N ILE A 290 -13.61 -0.86 -22.98
CA ILE A 290 -12.19 -0.49 -22.99
C ILE A 290 -11.38 -1.61 -23.65
N SER A 291 -10.54 -1.28 -24.64
CA SER A 291 -9.69 -2.26 -25.33
C SER A 291 -8.49 -1.57 -26.03
N PRO A 292 -7.31 -2.22 -26.09
CA PRO A 292 -7.02 -3.55 -25.55
C PRO A 292 -6.77 -3.53 -24.03
N VAL A 293 -7.14 -4.63 -23.37
CA VAL A 293 -6.88 -4.93 -21.95
C VAL A 293 -6.28 -6.34 -21.91
N PRO A 294 -4.96 -6.49 -21.75
CA PRO A 294 -4.32 -7.80 -21.68
C PRO A 294 -4.93 -8.67 -20.58
N ALA A 295 -5.07 -9.97 -20.84
CA ALA A 295 -5.72 -10.90 -19.92
C ALA A 295 -4.99 -10.98 -18.57
N GLU A 296 -3.68 -10.77 -18.57
CA GLU A 296 -2.84 -10.77 -17.38
C GLU A 296 -3.11 -9.56 -16.48
N ALA A 297 -3.53 -8.43 -17.04
CA ALA A 297 -3.98 -7.29 -16.25
C ALA A 297 -5.33 -7.57 -15.59
N TRP A 298 -6.25 -8.20 -16.34
CA TRP A 298 -7.53 -8.65 -15.80
C TRP A 298 -7.36 -9.68 -14.69
N ASP A 299 -6.52 -10.70 -14.88
CA ASP A 299 -6.31 -11.75 -13.89
C ASP A 299 -5.34 -11.39 -12.77
N PHE A 300 -4.83 -10.16 -12.75
CA PHE A 300 -3.92 -9.75 -11.71
C PHE A 300 -4.62 -9.77 -10.35
N GLN A 301 -4.12 -10.63 -9.47
CA GLN A 301 -4.62 -10.82 -8.11
C GLN A 301 -3.61 -10.40 -7.06
N VAL A 302 -4.13 -9.93 -5.93
CA VAL A 302 -3.37 -9.73 -4.69
C VAL A 302 -4.09 -10.44 -3.56
N SER A 303 -3.40 -11.35 -2.88
CA SER A 303 -4.00 -12.25 -1.88
C SER A 303 -5.23 -13.00 -2.39
N GLY A 304 -5.27 -13.36 -3.69
CA GLY A 304 -6.37 -14.11 -4.30
C GLY A 304 -7.60 -13.25 -4.67
N VAL A 305 -7.53 -11.93 -4.53
CA VAL A 305 -8.59 -11.00 -4.95
C VAL A 305 -8.16 -10.28 -6.22
N ARG A 306 -9.02 -10.27 -7.23
CA ARG A 306 -8.76 -9.59 -8.51
C ARG A 306 -8.81 -8.07 -8.33
N VAL A 307 -7.74 -7.39 -8.75
CA VAL A 307 -7.55 -5.96 -8.46
C VAL A 307 -8.59 -5.09 -9.17
N ILE A 308 -8.79 -5.29 -10.47
CA ILE A 308 -9.70 -4.46 -11.28
C ILE A 308 -11.15 -4.61 -10.81
N GLU A 309 -11.61 -5.83 -10.53
CA GLU A 309 -12.94 -6.09 -9.99
C GLU A 309 -13.15 -5.39 -8.64
N GLN A 310 -12.20 -5.52 -7.72
CA GLN A 310 -12.32 -4.91 -6.40
C GLN A 310 -12.31 -3.37 -6.48
N TRP A 311 -11.45 -2.81 -7.33
CA TRP A 311 -11.37 -1.36 -7.57
C TRP A 311 -12.70 -0.81 -8.12
N PHE A 312 -13.32 -1.53 -9.07
CA PHE A 312 -14.61 -1.18 -9.64
C PHE A 312 -15.74 -1.30 -8.61
N ALA A 313 -15.82 -2.44 -7.91
CA ALA A 313 -16.86 -2.71 -6.93
C ALA A 313 -16.93 -1.65 -5.83
N ARG A 314 -15.80 -1.08 -5.40
CA ARG A 314 -15.80 0.02 -4.41
C ARG A 314 -16.40 1.33 -4.92
N ARG A 315 -16.34 1.56 -6.23
CA ARG A 315 -16.90 2.76 -6.88
C ARG A 315 -18.39 2.58 -7.23
N THR A 316 -18.84 1.35 -7.39
CA THR A 316 -20.19 1.01 -7.88
C THR A 316 -21.07 0.29 -6.85
N ALA A 317 -20.54 -0.01 -5.66
CA ALA A 317 -21.30 -0.57 -4.56
C ALA A 317 -22.58 0.24 -4.31
N ALA A 318 -23.65 -0.43 -3.89
CA ALA A 318 -24.89 0.25 -3.52
C ALA A 318 -24.64 1.30 -2.42
N ALA A 319 -25.26 2.47 -2.57
CA ALA A 319 -25.27 3.51 -1.54
C ALA A 319 -26.38 3.20 -0.54
N GLU A 320 -26.05 3.17 0.75
CA GLU A 320 -27.04 3.00 1.82
C GLU A 320 -27.71 4.35 2.12
N PRO A 321 -29.02 4.51 1.86
CA PRO A 321 -29.72 5.77 2.07
C PRO A 321 -29.67 6.22 3.53
N GLY A 322 -29.56 7.54 3.75
CA GLY A 322 -29.55 8.13 5.09
C GLY A 322 -28.22 8.02 5.85
N THR A 323 -27.22 7.33 5.30
CA THR A 323 -25.86 7.28 5.87
C THR A 323 -24.94 8.31 5.21
N LEU A 324 -23.89 8.73 5.92
CA LEU A 324 -22.83 9.55 5.30
C LEU A 324 -22.12 8.79 4.17
N ALA A 325 -21.85 7.50 4.35
CA ALA A 325 -21.25 6.68 3.30
C ALA A 325 -22.13 6.58 2.03
N GLY A 326 -23.44 6.79 2.15
CA GLY A 326 -24.39 6.88 1.05
C GLY A 326 -24.25 8.15 0.21
N ILE A 327 -23.65 9.23 0.75
CA ILE A 327 -23.32 10.43 -0.01
C ILE A 327 -22.12 10.12 -0.91
N ARG A 328 -22.34 10.04 -2.23
CA ARG A 328 -21.35 9.64 -3.24
C ARG A 328 -21.50 10.47 -4.51
N SER A 329 -20.52 10.36 -5.42
CA SER A 329 -20.65 10.91 -6.77
C SER A 329 -21.92 10.40 -7.46
N SER A 330 -22.67 11.31 -8.07
CA SER A 330 -23.95 11.02 -8.73
C SER A 330 -23.80 10.43 -10.14
N ALA A 331 -22.60 10.49 -10.70
CA ALA A 331 -22.21 9.94 -12.01
C ALA A 331 -20.76 9.45 -11.98
N TRP A 332 -20.37 8.68 -12.99
CA TRP A 332 -19.03 8.16 -13.23
C TRP A 332 -18.10 9.28 -13.71
N PRO A 333 -17.15 9.77 -12.89
CA PRO A 333 -16.26 10.84 -13.28
C PRO A 333 -15.22 10.38 -14.29
N GLN A 334 -14.83 11.26 -15.23
CA GLN A 334 -13.76 10.99 -16.20
C GLN A 334 -12.42 10.63 -15.54
N SER A 335 -12.17 11.14 -14.33
CA SER A 335 -10.98 10.80 -13.54
C SER A 335 -10.93 9.31 -13.18
N TRP A 336 -12.06 8.66 -12.92
CA TRP A 336 -12.11 7.22 -12.66
C TRP A 336 -11.82 6.41 -13.93
N THR A 337 -12.31 6.84 -15.10
CA THR A 337 -11.91 6.22 -16.37
C THR A 337 -10.40 6.35 -16.59
N SER A 338 -9.84 7.53 -16.35
CA SER A 338 -8.40 7.79 -16.51
C SER A 338 -7.56 6.91 -15.57
N GLU A 339 -8.01 6.77 -14.33
CA GLU A 339 -7.39 5.89 -13.33
C GLU A 339 -7.49 4.42 -13.73
N LEU A 340 -8.64 3.96 -14.23
CA LEU A 340 -8.80 2.58 -14.69
C LEU A 340 -7.85 2.22 -15.84
N LEU A 341 -7.70 3.12 -16.83
CA LEU A 341 -6.75 2.92 -17.94
C LEU A 341 -5.30 2.85 -17.45
N GLU A 342 -4.94 3.66 -16.45
CA GLU A 342 -3.62 3.66 -15.83
C GLU A 342 -3.37 2.35 -15.05
N ILE A 343 -4.34 1.91 -14.24
CA ILE A 343 -4.26 0.65 -13.50
C ILE A 343 -4.09 -0.53 -14.46
N VAL A 344 -4.91 -0.62 -15.52
CA VAL A 344 -4.77 -1.67 -16.54
C VAL A 344 -3.34 -1.69 -17.12
N THR A 345 -2.81 -0.52 -17.47
CA THR A 345 -1.46 -0.37 -18.03
C THR A 345 -0.40 -0.87 -17.04
N VAL A 346 -0.49 -0.45 -15.77
CA VAL A 346 0.46 -0.85 -14.71
C VAL A 346 0.38 -2.34 -14.44
N LEU A 347 -0.82 -2.92 -14.34
CA LEU A 347 -1.00 -4.34 -14.06
C LEU A 347 -0.48 -5.23 -15.19
N ALA A 348 -0.72 -4.84 -16.45
CA ALA A 348 -0.15 -5.54 -17.61
C ALA A 348 1.39 -5.53 -17.58
N LEU A 349 1.99 -4.35 -17.36
CA LEU A 349 3.45 -4.23 -17.29
C LEU A 349 4.04 -5.00 -16.10
N LEU A 350 3.36 -5.06 -14.95
CA LEU A 350 3.79 -5.86 -13.81
C LEU A 350 3.69 -7.37 -14.10
N ALA A 351 2.66 -7.80 -14.82
CA ALA A 351 2.51 -9.19 -15.24
C ALA A 351 3.67 -9.64 -16.15
N GLU A 352 4.11 -8.80 -17.09
CA GLU A 352 5.25 -9.08 -17.98
C GLU A 352 6.56 -9.31 -17.20
N LEU A 353 6.71 -8.72 -16.01
CA LEU A 353 7.92 -8.86 -15.20
C LEU A 353 7.98 -10.18 -14.40
N ARG A 354 6.89 -10.94 -14.30
CA ARG A 354 6.84 -12.16 -13.48
C ARG A 354 7.84 -13.22 -13.93
N ALA A 355 7.94 -13.46 -15.25
CA ALA A 355 8.90 -14.42 -15.79
C ALA A 355 10.34 -14.04 -15.41
N ARG A 356 10.68 -12.75 -15.49
CA ARG A 356 12.00 -12.24 -15.09
C ARG A 356 12.26 -12.40 -13.58
N GLN A 357 11.23 -12.29 -12.75
CA GLN A 357 11.35 -12.55 -11.30
C GLN A 357 11.57 -14.04 -10.99
N GLU A 358 11.08 -14.94 -11.83
CA GLU A 358 11.28 -16.39 -11.70
C GLU A 358 12.67 -16.80 -12.19
N GLU A 359 13.10 -16.26 -13.34
CA GLU A 359 14.46 -16.42 -13.88
C GLU A 359 15.51 -15.96 -12.86
N LEU A 360 15.33 -14.76 -12.28
CA LEU A 360 16.24 -14.21 -11.28
C LEU A 360 16.47 -15.13 -10.07
N LEU A 361 15.43 -15.84 -9.61
CA LEU A 361 15.58 -16.80 -8.53
C LEU A 361 16.26 -18.10 -8.97
N THR A 362 16.08 -18.50 -10.22
CA THR A 362 16.73 -19.69 -10.78
C THR A 362 18.23 -19.45 -10.95
N ASP A 363 18.61 -18.22 -11.31
CA ASP A 363 20.00 -17.80 -11.47
C ASP A 363 20.72 -17.59 -10.13
N ALA A 364 19.98 -17.37 -9.03
CA ALA A 364 20.51 -17.26 -7.68
C ALA A 364 20.93 -18.64 -7.13
N ALA A 365 22.00 -19.22 -7.68
CA ALA A 365 22.49 -20.56 -7.37
C ALA A 365 22.99 -20.73 -5.93
N SER A 366 23.47 -19.64 -5.31
CA SER A 366 23.86 -19.58 -3.91
C SER A 366 23.11 -18.43 -3.22
N LEU A 367 22.48 -18.76 -2.10
CA LEU A 367 21.66 -17.85 -1.31
C LEU A 367 22.30 -17.61 0.05
N ILE A 368 22.34 -16.34 0.46
CA ILE A 368 22.64 -15.96 1.83
C ILE A 368 21.44 -16.36 2.69
N THR A 369 21.65 -17.36 3.53
CA THR A 369 20.61 -17.91 4.40
C THR A 369 20.45 -17.10 5.68
N ALA A 370 19.34 -17.31 6.39
CA ALA A 370 19.18 -16.78 7.74
C ALA A 370 20.28 -17.30 8.69
N THR A 371 20.76 -18.52 8.47
CA THR A 371 21.87 -19.11 9.22
C THR A 371 23.18 -18.36 9.00
N ASP A 372 23.52 -18.00 7.76
CA ASP A 372 24.71 -17.21 7.44
C ASP A 372 24.68 -15.85 8.14
N LEU A 373 23.52 -15.17 8.11
CA LEU A 373 23.35 -13.87 8.77
C LEU A 373 23.42 -13.96 10.30
N ARG A 374 23.02 -15.09 10.91
CA ARG A 374 23.25 -15.34 12.34
C ARG A 374 24.74 -15.56 12.63
N GLY A 375 25.44 -16.30 11.77
CA GLY A 375 26.89 -16.49 11.84
C GLY A 375 27.66 -15.16 11.78
N ALA A 376 27.21 -14.25 10.92
CA ALA A 376 27.72 -12.88 10.79
C ALA A 376 27.24 -11.91 11.90
N ARG A 377 26.43 -12.39 12.85
CA ARG A 377 25.84 -11.58 13.95
C ARG A 377 24.97 -10.40 13.47
N VAL A 378 24.42 -10.49 12.25
CA VAL A 378 23.42 -9.56 11.72
C VAL A 378 22.03 -9.91 12.26
N LEU A 379 21.72 -11.20 12.35
CA LEU A 379 20.47 -11.71 12.91
C LEU A 379 20.68 -12.33 14.31
N PRO A 380 19.67 -12.24 15.20
CA PRO A 380 18.38 -11.55 15.05
C PRO A 380 18.51 -10.02 15.21
N PRO A 381 17.56 -9.22 14.68
CA PRO A 381 17.59 -7.77 14.87
C PRO A 381 17.41 -7.39 16.34
N ALA A 382 18.12 -6.36 16.78
CA ALA A 382 18.00 -5.81 18.13
C ALA A 382 16.54 -5.40 18.42
N PRO A 383 15.96 -5.71 19.61
CA PRO A 383 14.54 -5.43 19.89
C PRO A 383 14.11 -3.97 19.68
N ALA A 384 15.02 -3.01 19.89
CA ALA A 384 14.76 -1.59 19.70
C ALA A 384 14.46 -1.21 18.24
N THR A 385 14.99 -1.95 17.26
CA THR A 385 14.79 -1.65 15.83
C THR A 385 13.42 -2.10 15.33
N ARG A 386 12.66 -2.85 16.13
CA ARG A 386 11.27 -3.26 15.82
C ARG A 386 10.25 -2.16 16.10
N ARG A 387 10.69 -0.99 16.60
CA ARG A 387 9.87 0.16 16.98
C ARG A 387 10.21 1.37 16.10
N PRO A 388 9.30 2.37 15.99
CA PRO A 388 9.69 3.66 15.42
C PRO A 388 10.90 4.21 16.18
N ALA A 389 11.69 5.07 15.51
CA ALA A 389 12.69 5.86 16.23
C ALA A 389 11.98 6.68 17.32
N SER A 390 12.66 6.96 18.44
CA SER A 390 12.17 7.93 19.42
C SER A 390 12.20 9.32 18.78
N VAL A 391 11.11 9.68 18.11
CA VAL A 391 10.92 11.01 17.51
C VAL A 391 10.32 11.89 18.61
N LEU A 392 11.11 12.83 19.14
CA LEU A 392 10.63 13.92 19.99
C LEU A 392 10.54 15.25 19.23
N ASP A 393 10.82 15.25 17.91
CA ASP A 393 11.01 16.48 17.14
C ASP A 393 9.71 17.03 16.50
N HIS A 394 8.55 16.42 16.75
CA HIS A 394 7.26 16.91 16.26
C HIS A 394 6.43 17.50 17.38
N HIS A 395 6.10 18.78 17.28
CA HIS A 395 5.12 19.43 18.14
C HIS A 395 3.74 18.88 17.80
N GLU A 396 3.28 17.92 18.60
CA GLU A 396 1.95 17.34 18.52
C GLU A 396 1.07 17.95 19.61
N GLU A 397 -0.03 18.58 19.20
CA GLU A 397 -1.05 19.04 20.14
C GLU A 397 -1.84 17.82 20.64
N GLY A 398 -1.83 17.62 21.95
CA GLY A 398 -2.51 16.55 22.66
C GLY A 398 -4.03 16.77 22.78
N PRO A 399 -4.75 15.80 23.35
CA PRO A 399 -6.21 15.89 23.51
C PRO A 399 -6.63 17.18 24.23
N GLY A 400 -7.60 17.90 23.67
CA GLY A 400 -8.09 19.15 24.25
C GLY A 400 -7.06 20.29 24.30
N GLY A 401 -6.15 20.35 23.33
CA GLY A 401 -5.15 21.42 23.21
C GLY A 401 -3.96 21.33 24.16
N GLN A 402 -3.76 20.15 24.77
CA GLN A 402 -2.66 19.94 25.71
C GLN A 402 -1.32 19.80 24.98
N PHE A 403 -0.41 20.75 25.14
CA PHE A 403 0.99 20.54 24.76
C PHE A 403 1.72 19.76 25.85
N ALA A 404 2.42 18.69 25.48
CA ALA A 404 3.41 18.10 26.38
C ALA A 404 4.50 19.17 26.61
N LEU A 405 4.67 19.61 27.87
CA LEU A 405 5.84 20.38 28.26
C LEU A 405 7.06 19.46 28.04
N LEU A 406 7.89 19.82 27.05
CA LEU A 406 9.13 19.12 26.73
C LEU A 406 10.14 19.23 27.88
#